data_AF-A0A7C2AC60-F1
#
_entry.id   AF-A0A7C2AC60-F1
#
_cell.length_a   1.000
_cell.length_b   1.000
_cell.length_c   1.000
_cell.angle_alpha   90.00
_cell.angle_beta   90.00
_cell.angle_gamma   90.00
#
_symmetry.space_group_name_H-M   'P 1'
#
loop_
_entity.id
_entity.type
_entity.pdbx_description
1 polymer ?
#
loop_
_entity_poly.entity_id
_entity_poly.type
_entity_poly.pdbx_seq_one_letter_code
_entity_poly.pdbx_strand_id
1 'polypeptide(L)' 'MFIVILTKPAYHHLESFRRYDRSKIPDGIREQLTHRPNEETLNKKMLWGNPLSDWELRIHPFRVFYEVDDQKSSLGL' A
#
# COMPACT_ATOMS: atom_id res chain seq x y z
N MET A 1 12.62 7.81 -1.89
CA MET A 1 12.51 6.40 -2.30
C MET A 1 12.08 5.64 -1.07
N PHE A 2 10.96 4.95 -1.14
CA PHE A 2 10.36 4.26 0.01
C PHE A 2 10.65 2.76 -0.05
N ILE A 3 10.72 2.13 1.12
CA ILE A 3 10.83 0.68 1.28
C ILE A 3 9.44 0.16 1.64
N VAL A 4 9.01 -0.91 0.98
CA VAL A 4 7.74 -1.57 1.28
C VAL A 4 8.00 -2.75 2.21
N ILE A 5 7.33 -2.76 3.35
CA ILE A 5 7.36 -3.84 4.33
C ILE A 5 5.98 -4.49 4.37
N LEU A 6 5.92 -5.80 4.16
CA LEU A 6 4.67 -6.56 4.29
C LEU A 6 4.45 -6.96 5.75
N THR A 7 3.26 -6.67 6.28
CA THR A 7 2.84 -7.23 7.56
C THR A 7 2.61 -8.74 7.41
N LYS A 8 2.68 -9.48 8.53
CA LYS A 8 2.43 -10.92 8.53
C LYS A 8 1.04 -11.28 7.95
N PRO A 9 -0.07 -10.60 8.32
CA PRO A 9 -1.37 -10.85 7.68
C PRO A 9 -1.36 -10.59 6.18
N ALA A 10 -0.72 -9.50 5.73
CA ALA A 10 -0.62 -9.17 4.31
C ALA A 10 0.14 -10.24 3.53
N TYR A 11 1.23 -10.78 4.10
CA TYR A 11 1.97 -11.89 3.51
C TYR A 11 1.10 -13.15 3.36
N HIS A 12 0.33 -13.51 4.39
CA HIS A 12 -0.59 -14.66 4.32
C HIS A 12 -1.72 -14.47 3.30
N HIS A 13 -2.26 -13.25 3.17
CA HIS A 13 -3.22 -12.93 2.11
C HIS A 13 -2.59 -13.05 0.72
N LEU A 14 -1.35 -12.59 0.56
CA LEU A 14 -0.63 -12.72 -0.71
C LEU A 14 -0.43 -14.20 -1.09
N GLU A 15 -0.09 -15.04 -0.11
CA GLU A 15 0.08 -16.47 -0.31
C GLU A 15 -1.24 -17.22 -0.63
N SER A 16 -2.40 -16.69 -0.26
CA SER A 16 -3.68 -17.35 -0.58
C SER A 16 -4.11 -17.17 -2.04
N PHE A 17 -3.54 -16.19 -2.75
CA PHE A 17 -3.83 -15.98 -4.17
C PHE A 17 -3.17 -17.02 -5.07
N ARG A 18 -3.79 -17.24 -6.25
CA ARG A 18 -3.21 -18.06 -7.32
C ARG A 18 -1.87 -17.47 -7.75
N ARG A 19 -0.93 -18.35 -8.13
CA ARG A 19 0.45 -17.96 -8.50
C ARG A 19 0.51 -16.82 -9.52
N TYR A 20 -0.37 -16.86 -10.53
CA TYR A 20 -0.46 -15.81 -11.55
C TYR A 20 -0.81 -14.44 -10.94
N ASP A 21 -1.85 -14.40 -10.12
CA ASP A 21 -2.32 -13.18 -9.45
C ASP A 21 -1.31 -12.66 -8.41
N ARG A 22 -0.65 -13.58 -7.70
CA ARG A 22 0.36 -13.26 -6.69
C ARG A 22 1.50 -12.42 -7.23
N SER A 23 1.91 -12.62 -8.48
CA SER A 23 3.00 -11.84 -9.09
C SER A 23 2.60 -10.39 -9.39
N LYS A 24 1.33 -10.14 -9.73
CA LYS A 24 0.85 -8.81 -10.13
C LYS A 24 0.79 -7.82 -8.96
N ILE A 25 0.54 -8.32 -7.75
CA ILE A 25 0.36 -7.47 -6.57
C ILE A 25 1.68 -6.79 -6.18
N PRO A 26 2.81 -7.50 -5.94
CA PRO A 26 4.10 -6.86 -5.64
C PRO A 26 4.58 -5.93 -6.73
N ASP A 27 4.35 -6.27 -8.01
CA ASP A 27 4.79 -5.43 -9.13
C ASP A 27 4.01 -4.12 -9.17
N GLY A 28 2.68 -4.18 -9.04
CA GLY A 28 1.85 -2.96 -8.96
C GLY A 28 2.15 -2.12 -7.70
N ILE A 29 2.47 -2.76 -6.57
CA ILE A 29 2.91 -2.04 -5.36
C ILE A 29 4.21 -1.27 -5.63
N ARG A 30 5.22 -1.91 -6.23
CA ARG A 30 6.50 -1.26 -6.55
C ARG A 30 6.31 -0.11 -7.52
N GLU A 31 5.53 -0.31 -8.57
CA GLU A 31 5.26 0.72 -9.58
C GLU A 31 4.61 1.96 -8.96
N GLN A 32 3.66 1.78 -8.03
CA GLN A 32 2.83 2.87 -7.52
C GLN A 32 3.37 3.53 -6.23
N LEU A 33 4.09 2.81 -5.37
CA LEU A 33 4.46 3.30 -4.03
C LEU A 33 5.93 3.70 -3.86
N THR A 34 6.84 3.35 -4.78
CA THR A 34 8.29 3.58 -4.59
C THR A 34 8.67 5.06 -4.50
N HIS A 35 7.94 5.94 -5.20
CA HIS A 35 8.28 7.36 -5.31
C HIS A 35 7.33 8.30 -4.57
N ARG A 36 6.02 8.07 -4.66
CA ARG A 36 4.99 9.00 -4.18
C ARG A 36 3.85 8.26 -3.48
N PRO A 37 4.09 7.57 -2.35
CA PRO A 37 3.09 6.74 -1.69
C PRO A 37 1.99 7.54 -0.99
N ASN A 38 2.22 8.82 -0.69
CA ASN A 38 1.30 9.74 -0.01
C ASN A 38 0.64 10.78 -0.93
N GLU A 39 0.75 10.63 -2.26
CA GLU A 39 0.07 11.49 -3.22
C GLU A 39 -1.16 10.80 -3.79
N GLU A 40 -2.37 11.32 -3.57
CA GLU A 40 -3.59 10.72 -4.11
C GLU A 40 -3.57 10.58 -5.64
N THR A 41 -4.13 9.49 -6.15
CA THR A 41 -4.32 9.25 -7.59
C THR A 41 -5.66 8.54 -7.83
N LEU A 42 -6.05 8.31 -9.08
CA LEU A 42 -7.25 7.50 -9.39
C LEU A 42 -7.20 6.09 -8.77
N ASN A 43 -6.01 5.53 -8.59
CA ASN A 43 -5.80 4.20 -8.02
C ASN A 43 -5.39 4.24 -6.54
N LYS A 44 -5.19 5.40 -5.93
CA LYS A 44 -4.64 5.52 -4.58
C LYS A 44 -5.41 6.57 -3.79
N LYS A 45 -6.14 6.14 -2.77
CA LYS A 45 -7.10 6.97 -2.04
C LYS A 45 -6.77 7.00 -0.56
N MET A 46 -6.87 8.19 0.04
CA MET A 46 -6.86 8.32 1.49
C MET A 46 -8.22 7.89 2.04
N LEU A 47 -8.19 7.09 3.12
CA LEU A 47 -9.35 6.52 3.78
C LEU A 47 -9.40 7.00 5.23
N TRP A 48 -9.82 8.24 5.45
CA TRP A 48 -9.92 8.79 6.80
C TRP A 48 -10.79 7.93 7.73
N GLY A 49 -10.22 7.54 8.87
CA GLY A 49 -10.92 6.81 9.93
C GLY A 49 -11.16 5.33 9.59
N ASN A 50 -10.52 4.78 8.56
CA ASN A 50 -10.59 3.35 8.29
C ASN A 50 -9.80 2.56 9.35
N PRO A 51 -10.39 1.52 9.97
CA PRO A 51 -9.73 0.80 11.06
C PRO A 51 -8.57 -0.10 10.60
N LEU A 52 -8.41 -0.33 9.30
CA LEU A 52 -7.35 -1.18 8.75
C LEU A 52 -6.13 -0.37 8.32
N SER A 53 -6.34 0.78 7.66
CA SER A 53 -5.25 1.65 7.21
C SER A 53 -5.75 2.97 6.62
N ASP A 54 -4.92 4.01 6.69
CA ASP A 54 -5.20 5.34 6.13
C ASP A 54 -5.19 5.40 4.60
N TRP A 55 -4.61 4.40 3.91
CA TRP A 55 -4.55 4.40 2.45
C TRP A 55 -5.01 3.09 1.83
N GLU A 56 -5.64 3.22 0.66
CA GLU A 56 -5.94 2.12 -0.25
C GLU A 56 -5.27 2.34 -1.60
N LEU A 57 -4.54 1.34 -2.08
CA LEU A 57 -4.06 1.21 -3.45
C LEU A 57 -4.87 0.15 -4.19
N ARG A 58 -5.41 0.51 -5.34
CA ARG A 58 -6.12 -0.37 -6.27
C ARG A 58 -5.18 -0.91 -7.34
N ILE A 59 -5.03 -2.23 -7.37
CA ILE A 59 -4.30 -2.99 -8.42
C ILE A 59 -5.30 -4.01 -8.98
N HIS A 60 -6.13 -3.62 -9.94
CA HIS A 60 -7.31 -4.41 -10.32
C HIS A 60 -7.01 -5.91 -10.55
N PRO A 61 -7.76 -6.84 -9.93
CA PRO A 61 -8.93 -6.63 -9.06
C PRO A 61 -8.64 -6.42 -7.55
N PHE A 62 -7.38 -6.34 -7.15
CA PHE A 62 -6.94 -6.30 -5.76
C PHE A 62 -6.97 -4.90 -5.14
N ARG A 63 -7.10 -4.86 -3.82
CA ARG A 63 -6.96 -3.68 -2.97
C ARG A 63 -5.88 -3.95 -1.94
N VAL A 64 -4.93 -3.03 -1.82
CA VAL A 64 -3.83 -3.09 -0.87
C VAL A 64 -4.02 -1.93 0.11
N PHE A 65 -4.09 -2.26 1.39
CA PHE A 65 -4.18 -1.27 2.46
C PHE A 65 -2.78 -1.07 3.04
N TYR A 66 -2.35 0.18 3.21
CA TYR A 66 -0.98 0.49 3.63
C TYR A 66 -0.89 1.82 4.37
N GLU A 67 0.07 1.88 5.29
CA GLU A 67 0.42 3.11 6.00
C GLU A 67 1.74 3.66 5.44
N VAL A 68 1.93 4.97 5.53
CA VAL A 68 3.18 5.63 5.16
C VAL A 68 3.85 6.16 6.41
N ASP A 69 4.96 5.55 6.80
CA ASP A 69 5.85 6.11 7.82
C ASP A 69 6.72 7.19 7.15
N ASP A 70 6.13 8.38 6.98
CA ASP A 70 6.92 9.56 6.65
C ASP A 70 7.46 10.08 7.98
N GLN A 71 8.66 9.63 8.37
CA GLN A 71 9.50 10.24 9.41
C GLN A 71 9.93 11.67 9.00
N LYS A 72 9.00 12.48 8.48
CA LYS A 72 9.01 13.92 8.56
C LYS A 72 8.03 14.31 9.63
N SER A 73 8.46 14.07 10.87
CA SER A 73 7.96 14.75 12.04
C SER A 73 8.03 16.25 11.77
N SER A 74 6.91 16.84 11.39
CA SER A 74 6.64 18.23 11.72
C SER A 74 6.49 18.27 13.23
N LEU A 75 7.61 18.45 13.93
CA LEU A 75 7.59 19.15 15.20
C LEU A 75 7.16 20.58 14.88
N GLY A 76 5.84 20.80 14.83
CA GLY A 76 5.21 22.09 14.61
C GLY A 76 4.59 22.57 15.91
N LEU A 77 5.42 23.28 16.69
CA LEU A 77 5.13 24.14 17.86
C LEU A 77 4.24 23.57 18.97
#